data_AF-J2NK90-F1
#
_entry.id   AF-J2NK90-F1
#
_cell.length_a   1.000
_cell.length_b   1.000
_cell.length_c   1.000
_cell.angle_alpha   90.00
_cell.angle_beta   90.00
_cell.angle_gamma   90.00
#
_symmetry.space_group_name_H-M   'P 1'
#
loop_
_entity.id
_entity.type
_entity.pdbx_description
1 polymer ?
#
loop_
_entity_poly.entity_id
_entity_poly.type
_entity_poly.pdbx_seq_one_letter_code
_entity_poly.pdbx_strand_id
1 'polypeptide(L)'
;MATTTTTSGGTATSFSNTPQAQDDIFTTGVIGTSSGTITEDLLGVVYLDVMSNDLGGNAKTLWSLDNAISNSTATKVYAPADLLVQDTCRIEATSTDTSLNGAKIWITSDGKVGYDATMLSTEFKAQLQALAAGASLTDSFTYAIRLGNGTLSWATAQVQFAGVNDSVTMSLGAQAGTVTEDATTTLSTTDSLSTTGTIAFSDVDLSDTHTASFVAAGGNTTALGNFALASVIEAANAANGTVNWTYTVNNAAAQYLAQGQTATETYVVTINDGHGSSTTQNVTITITGTNDQVQITSGVQTGDAKEDSGDYAANGSITFTDADLIDTHSVTVTPGASGYLGSFTTDPLHDSTGTGSGSLGWHFAVDNAAVQFLGEGQTLTQTYNVAIGDGTVQTVTITITGTNDRPTLTIADTTGAMSEGNGAATLSDSGALSFADVDNIDVVTVSHTSNGNIAWSGGTLNAGVASALVAGFSVDQNSWDYSTNQNLDFLGAGETITFSYKVVATDNSGAANAASATQTVTITITGSNDAPVLSFATGNDAGAVKEDTTLSISGQFSSTDIDHAATATWSIAGANTGSYGSIAVDSSTGQWTYTLANGSDGVASAVQS
;
A
#
# COMPACT_ATOMS: atom_id res chain seq x y z
N MET A 1 -30.15 7.71 104.43
CA MET A 1 -29.67 7.13 105.71
C MET A 1 -28.16 7.06 105.59
N ALA A 2 -27.40 7.50 106.60
CA ALA A 2 -25.95 7.61 106.52
C ALA A 2 -25.28 6.24 106.64
N THR A 3 -24.41 5.89 105.70
CA THR A 3 -23.40 4.83 105.89
C THR A 3 -22.26 5.44 106.70
N THR A 4 -22.12 4.99 107.95
CA THR A 4 -21.02 5.35 108.86
C THR A 4 -19.97 4.25 108.86
N THR A 5 -18.73 4.55 108.51
CA THR A 5 -17.56 3.72 108.82
C THR A 5 -16.82 4.34 110.01
N THR A 6 -16.68 3.58 111.09
CA THR A 6 -15.92 3.98 112.28
C THR A 6 -14.45 3.62 112.09
N THR A 7 -13.56 4.61 112.06
CA THR A 7 -12.13 4.38 112.33
C THR A 7 -11.88 4.39 113.84
N SER A 8 -10.77 3.78 114.28
CA SER A 8 -10.41 3.54 115.69
C SER A 8 -10.26 4.79 116.58
N GLY A 9 -10.54 6.00 116.06
CA GLY A 9 -10.49 7.29 116.75
C GLY A 9 -11.80 8.10 116.77
N GLY A 10 -12.97 7.53 116.43
CA GLY A 10 -14.28 8.11 116.78
C GLY A 10 -14.82 9.30 115.96
N THR A 11 -14.28 9.58 114.76
CA THR A 11 -14.92 10.56 113.83
C THR A 11 -15.67 9.79 112.73
N ALA A 12 -16.99 10.01 112.61
CA ALA A 12 -17.77 9.42 111.53
C ALA A 12 -17.60 10.26 110.24
N THR A 13 -16.92 9.72 109.23
CA THR A 13 -16.98 10.26 107.87
C THR A 13 -18.31 9.86 107.24
N SER A 14 -19.06 10.84 106.76
CA SER A 14 -20.34 10.61 106.09
C SER A 14 -20.53 11.62 104.98
N PHE A 15 -21.26 11.22 103.93
CA PHE A 15 -21.60 12.13 102.86
C PHE A 15 -22.68 13.13 103.30
N SER A 16 -22.52 14.38 102.88
CA SER A 16 -23.50 15.44 103.05
C SER A 16 -24.80 15.07 102.34
N ASN A 17 -25.93 15.37 102.98
CA ASN A 17 -27.26 15.19 102.37
C ASN A 17 -27.59 16.27 101.32
N THR A 18 -26.77 17.33 101.24
CA THR A 18 -26.85 18.35 100.20
C THR A 18 -25.58 18.26 99.36
N PRO A 19 -25.67 18.01 98.04
CA PRO A 19 -24.50 17.96 97.17
C PRO A 19 -23.71 19.26 97.27
N GLN A 20 -22.41 19.16 97.50
CA GLN A 20 -21.47 20.28 97.51
C GLN A 20 -20.40 20.13 96.43
N ALA A 21 -20.03 18.90 96.08
CA ALA A 21 -19.29 18.60 94.86
C ALA A 21 -20.22 18.70 93.64
N GLN A 22 -19.75 19.24 92.52
CA GLN A 22 -20.50 19.43 91.30
C GLN A 22 -19.86 18.70 90.12
N ASP A 23 -20.68 18.20 89.20
CA ASP A 23 -20.15 17.45 88.05
C ASP A 23 -19.33 18.38 87.13
N ASP A 24 -18.18 17.89 86.63
CA ASP A 24 -17.25 18.64 85.80
C ASP A 24 -17.13 18.05 84.39
N ILE A 25 -16.92 18.91 83.39
CA ILE A 25 -16.55 18.50 82.03
C ILE A 25 -15.31 19.30 81.61
N PHE A 26 -14.21 18.60 81.38
CA PHE A 26 -12.95 19.17 80.92
C PHE A 26 -12.77 18.91 79.43
N THR A 27 -12.90 19.97 78.64
CA THR A 27 -12.49 20.01 77.22
C THR A 27 -11.08 20.61 77.04
N THR A 28 -10.55 21.21 78.12
CA THR A 28 -9.22 21.80 78.20
C THR A 28 -8.57 21.44 79.53
N GLY A 29 -7.24 21.36 79.56
CA GLY A 29 -6.49 21.16 80.80
C GLY A 29 -5.07 21.71 80.71
N VAL A 30 -4.35 21.70 81.84
CA VAL A 30 -2.93 22.04 81.84
C VAL A 30 -2.14 20.82 81.39
N ILE A 31 -1.58 20.90 80.18
CA ILE A 31 -0.79 19.85 79.54
C ILE A 31 0.66 20.33 79.53
N GLY A 32 1.54 19.63 80.26
CA GLY A 32 2.90 20.10 80.51
C GLY A 32 2.91 21.41 81.31
N THR A 33 3.22 22.54 80.66
CA THR A 33 3.30 23.87 81.30
C THR A 33 2.25 24.88 80.82
N SER A 34 1.38 24.49 79.90
CA SER A 34 0.40 25.37 79.26
C SER A 34 -1.01 24.80 79.29
N SER A 35 -2.02 25.66 79.31
CA SER A 35 -3.40 25.25 79.08
C SER A 35 -3.61 24.95 77.60
N GLY A 36 -4.22 23.81 77.29
CA GLY A 36 -4.54 23.39 75.92
C GLY A 36 -5.82 22.59 75.84
N THR A 37 -6.35 22.44 74.63
CA THR A 37 -7.47 21.55 74.34
C THR A 37 -7.03 20.10 74.52
N ILE A 38 -7.92 19.28 75.07
CA ILE A 38 -7.72 17.83 75.17
C ILE A 38 -8.21 17.22 73.86
N THR A 39 -7.29 16.70 73.05
CA THR A 39 -7.60 16.08 71.75
C THR A 39 -7.32 14.59 71.79
N GLU A 40 -7.83 13.84 70.82
CA GLU A 40 -7.60 12.39 70.68
C GLU A 40 -6.10 12.00 70.61
N ASP A 41 -5.26 12.92 70.12
CA ASP A 41 -3.79 12.80 70.03
C ASP A 41 -3.05 13.07 71.35
N LEU A 42 -3.79 13.28 72.44
CA LEU A 42 -3.18 13.55 73.72
C LEU A 42 -2.42 12.32 74.23
N LEU A 43 -1.09 12.42 74.26
CA LEU A 43 -0.18 11.36 74.74
C LEU A 43 0.55 11.74 76.05
N GLY A 44 -0.13 12.39 77.00
CA GLY A 44 0.53 12.83 78.24
C GLY A 44 -0.39 13.11 79.42
N VAL A 45 0.22 13.61 80.50
CA VAL A 45 -0.47 13.98 81.74
C VAL A 45 -1.18 15.32 81.59
N VAL A 46 -2.43 15.36 82.04
CA VAL A 46 -3.27 16.56 82.16
C VAL A 46 -3.55 16.85 83.62
N TYR A 47 -3.48 18.11 84.02
CA TYR A 47 -3.90 18.54 85.35
C TYR A 47 -5.26 19.25 85.31
N LEU A 48 -6.22 18.74 86.10
CA LEU A 48 -7.63 19.12 86.10
C LEU A 48 -8.01 19.73 87.47
N ASP A 49 -8.66 20.90 87.45
CA ASP A 49 -9.12 21.58 88.66
C ASP A 49 -10.61 21.33 88.91
N VAL A 50 -10.91 20.16 89.46
CA VAL A 50 -12.27 19.72 89.84
C VAL A 50 -12.87 20.56 90.98
N MET A 51 -12.03 21.22 91.78
CA MET A 51 -12.50 21.94 92.97
C MET A 51 -13.04 23.34 92.64
N SER A 52 -12.93 23.78 91.39
CA SER A 52 -13.15 25.17 90.97
C SER A 52 -14.63 25.58 90.99
N ASN A 53 -15.55 24.68 90.66
CA ASN A 53 -17.00 24.92 90.66
C ASN A 53 -17.71 24.44 91.95
N ASP A 54 -16.98 23.73 92.81
CA ASP A 54 -17.53 23.09 94.01
C ASP A 54 -17.96 24.09 95.10
N LEU A 55 -19.05 23.76 95.78
CA LEU A 55 -19.57 24.47 96.95
C LEU A 55 -18.85 24.02 98.25
N GLY A 56 -19.09 24.72 99.37
CA GLY A 56 -18.51 24.35 100.67
C GLY A 56 -17.36 25.24 101.17
N GLY A 57 -17.04 26.32 100.45
CA GLY A 57 -16.09 27.37 100.86
C GLY A 57 -14.61 26.97 100.78
N ASN A 58 -13.71 27.89 101.17
CA ASN A 58 -12.25 27.74 100.98
C ASN A 58 -11.59 26.63 101.83
N ALA A 59 -12.30 26.07 102.81
CA ALA A 59 -11.78 25.01 103.68
C ALA A 59 -11.98 23.60 103.09
N LYS A 60 -12.57 23.48 101.89
CA LYS A 60 -12.78 22.20 101.22
C LYS A 60 -11.47 21.67 100.62
N THR A 61 -11.29 20.35 100.63
CA THR A 61 -10.11 19.68 100.04
C THR A 61 -10.52 18.45 99.25
N LEU A 62 -9.83 18.18 98.14
CA LEU A 62 -9.97 16.92 97.41
C LEU A 62 -9.57 15.74 98.32
N TRP A 63 -10.43 14.73 98.41
CA TRP A 63 -10.35 13.67 99.40
C TRP A 63 -9.98 12.31 98.80
N SER A 64 -10.67 11.89 97.75
CA SER A 64 -10.47 10.59 97.11
C SER A 64 -10.96 10.58 95.66
N LEU A 65 -10.42 9.69 94.83
CA LEU A 65 -10.72 9.45 93.42
C LEU A 65 -11.12 7.98 93.20
N ASP A 66 -11.98 7.72 92.21
CA ASP A 66 -12.39 6.35 91.85
C ASP A 66 -12.79 6.28 90.36
N ASN A 67 -12.75 5.09 89.77
CA ASN A 67 -12.95 4.82 88.34
C ASN A 67 -14.39 4.94 87.83
N ALA A 68 -15.29 5.47 88.66
CA ALA A 68 -16.72 5.59 88.39
C ALA A 68 -17.46 4.25 88.17
N ILE A 69 -16.81 3.08 88.29
CA ILE A 69 -17.43 1.74 88.23
C ILE A 69 -17.70 1.24 89.65
N SER A 70 -18.66 1.88 90.31
CA SER A 70 -19.25 1.33 91.53
C SER A 70 -20.73 1.06 91.30
N ASN A 71 -21.19 -0.14 91.65
CA ASN A 71 -22.59 -0.60 91.45
C ASN A 71 -23.60 0.43 91.99
N SER A 72 -24.12 1.30 91.11
CA SER A 72 -25.13 2.30 91.45
C SER A 72 -26.53 1.73 91.22
N THR A 73 -27.29 1.52 92.29
CA THR A 73 -28.74 1.34 92.20
C THR A 73 -29.42 2.71 92.19
N ALA A 74 -29.56 3.26 90.99
CA ALA A 74 -30.53 4.28 90.59
C ALA A 74 -31.13 5.16 91.72
N THR A 75 -30.33 6.11 92.23
CA THR A 75 -30.65 7.46 92.76
C THR A 75 -29.42 7.90 93.58
N LYS A 76 -29.00 9.19 93.49
CA LYS A 76 -27.85 9.76 94.23
C LYS A 76 -28.04 9.67 95.77
N VAL A 77 -27.96 8.47 96.35
CA VAL A 77 -28.20 8.23 97.78
C VAL A 77 -27.04 7.51 98.46
N TYR A 78 -26.13 6.85 97.72
CA TYR A 78 -24.92 6.26 98.29
C TYR A 78 -23.74 6.38 97.31
N ALA A 79 -22.62 6.97 97.76
CA ALA A 79 -21.39 7.08 96.97
C ALA A 79 -20.67 5.71 96.89
N PRO A 80 -19.75 5.54 95.93
CA PRO A 80 -18.76 4.47 95.96
C PRO A 80 -18.14 4.27 97.35
N ALA A 81 -17.96 3.01 97.78
CA ALA A 81 -17.37 2.71 99.10
C ALA A 81 -15.90 3.16 99.20
N ASP A 82 -15.21 3.23 98.06
CA ASP A 82 -13.80 3.64 97.98
C ASP A 82 -13.61 5.12 98.36
N LEU A 83 -14.53 5.98 97.89
CA LEU A 83 -14.52 7.42 98.16
C LEU A 83 -14.68 7.81 99.65
N LEU A 84 -14.95 6.86 100.54
CA LEU A 84 -14.99 7.08 102.00
C LEU A 84 -13.58 7.10 102.63
N VAL A 85 -12.60 6.50 101.97
CA VAL A 85 -11.20 6.44 102.43
C VAL A 85 -10.44 7.61 101.84
N GLN A 86 -9.54 8.20 102.61
CA GLN A 86 -8.70 9.27 102.08
C GLN A 86 -7.60 8.68 101.21
N ASP A 87 -7.48 9.15 99.98
CA ASP A 87 -6.29 8.87 99.20
C ASP A 87 -5.15 9.64 99.85
N THR A 88 -4.07 8.94 100.21
CA THR A 88 -2.87 9.55 100.83
C THR A 88 -1.72 9.68 99.84
N CYS A 89 -1.81 8.98 98.70
CA CYS A 89 -0.90 9.13 97.58
C CYS A 89 -1.05 10.53 96.95
N ARG A 90 0.06 11.20 96.62
CA ARG A 90 0.05 12.53 95.98
C ARG A 90 0.86 12.62 94.68
N ILE A 91 1.31 11.47 94.17
CA ILE A 91 2.16 11.37 92.97
C ILE A 91 1.70 10.22 92.09
N GLU A 92 1.85 10.40 90.78
CA GLU A 92 1.41 9.45 89.75
C GLU A 92 1.92 8.02 89.99
N ALA A 93 3.22 7.83 90.19
CA ALA A 93 3.85 6.51 90.22
C ALA A 93 3.24 5.55 91.25
N THR A 94 2.77 6.07 92.39
CA THR A 94 2.25 5.27 93.50
C THR A 94 0.73 5.25 93.59
N SER A 95 0.02 5.95 92.70
CA SER A 95 -1.45 5.87 92.65
C SER A 95 -1.91 4.51 92.13
N THR A 96 -3.00 4.00 92.69
CA THR A 96 -3.70 2.79 92.22
C THR A 96 -4.99 3.10 91.49
N ASP A 97 -5.43 4.35 91.54
CA ASP A 97 -6.72 4.77 91.01
C ASP A 97 -6.63 4.95 89.50
N THR A 98 -7.68 4.51 88.82
CA THR A 98 -7.84 4.70 87.38
C THR A 98 -9.14 5.43 87.11
N SER A 99 -9.27 6.03 85.93
CA SER A 99 -10.56 6.41 85.38
C SER A 99 -11.31 5.19 84.84
N LEU A 100 -12.53 5.40 84.33
CA LEU A 100 -13.37 4.39 83.69
C LEU A 100 -12.65 3.68 82.53
N ASN A 101 -11.94 4.43 81.68
CA ASN A 101 -11.24 3.88 80.52
C ASN A 101 -9.74 3.63 80.76
N GLY A 102 -9.30 3.65 82.03
CA GLY A 102 -7.99 3.16 82.45
C GLY A 102 -6.88 4.19 82.53
N ALA A 103 -7.16 5.49 82.33
CA ALA A 103 -6.18 6.53 82.61
C ALA A 103 -5.80 6.49 84.09
N LYS A 104 -4.53 6.69 84.40
CA LYS A 104 -4.09 6.73 85.80
C LYS A 104 -4.45 8.09 86.40
N ILE A 105 -5.10 8.11 87.57
CA ILE A 105 -5.52 9.35 88.23
C ILE A 105 -4.92 9.47 89.63
N TRP A 106 -4.61 10.69 90.07
CA TRP A 106 -4.13 10.96 91.43
C TRP A 106 -4.41 12.39 91.88
N ILE A 107 -4.47 12.60 93.20
CA ILE A 107 -4.55 13.94 93.80
C ILE A 107 -3.15 14.55 93.80
N THR A 108 -2.93 15.70 93.17
CA THR A 108 -1.64 16.40 93.20
C THR A 108 -1.40 17.12 94.54
N SER A 109 -0.16 17.52 94.81
CA SER A 109 0.18 18.26 96.04
C SER A 109 -0.48 19.64 96.13
N ASP A 110 -0.86 20.25 95.01
CA ASP A 110 -1.62 21.51 94.94
C ASP A 110 -3.15 21.30 94.95
N GLY A 111 -3.64 20.06 95.10
CA GLY A 111 -5.05 19.76 95.27
C GLY A 111 -5.87 19.63 93.98
N LYS A 112 -5.21 19.48 92.84
CA LYS A 112 -5.82 19.15 91.54
C LYS A 112 -5.82 17.64 91.31
N VAL A 113 -6.38 17.20 90.17
CA VAL A 113 -6.28 15.84 89.69
C VAL A 113 -5.22 15.77 88.59
N GLY A 114 -4.21 14.93 88.75
CA GLY A 114 -3.38 14.47 87.64
C GLY A 114 -4.08 13.32 86.92
N TYR A 115 -4.14 13.41 85.60
CA TYR A 115 -4.79 12.45 84.72
C TYR A 115 -3.78 12.04 83.63
N ASP A 116 -3.30 10.81 83.67
CA ASP A 116 -2.34 10.29 82.69
C ASP A 116 -3.06 9.54 81.56
N ALA A 117 -3.21 10.23 80.42
CA ALA A 117 -3.83 9.66 79.22
C ALA A 117 -2.99 8.53 78.61
N THR A 118 -1.68 8.44 78.90
CA THR A 118 -0.83 7.38 78.34
C THR A 118 -1.19 5.99 78.86
N MET A 119 -1.89 5.92 79.99
CA MET A 119 -2.34 4.66 80.60
C MET A 119 -3.75 4.22 80.14
N LEU A 120 -4.45 5.04 79.35
CA LEU A 120 -5.75 4.66 78.78
C LEU A 120 -5.67 3.28 78.10
N SER A 121 -6.77 2.54 78.22
CA SER A 121 -6.89 1.19 77.65
C SER A 121 -6.66 1.19 76.14
N THR A 122 -6.12 0.09 75.61
CA THR A 122 -5.88 -0.06 74.16
C THR A 122 -7.17 0.09 73.36
N GLU A 123 -8.29 -0.41 73.88
CA GLU A 123 -9.61 -0.29 73.22
C GLU A 123 -10.06 1.17 73.15
N PHE A 124 -9.97 1.92 74.25
CA PHE A 124 -10.36 3.32 74.25
C PHE A 124 -9.43 4.19 73.40
N LYS A 125 -8.12 3.89 73.37
CA LYS A 125 -7.18 4.56 72.46
C LYS A 125 -7.51 4.33 70.98
N ALA A 126 -7.94 3.12 70.62
CA ALA A 126 -8.38 2.83 69.25
C ALA A 126 -9.68 3.55 68.90
N GLN A 127 -10.59 3.73 69.87
CA GLN A 127 -11.79 4.55 69.68
C GLN A 127 -11.47 6.04 69.60
N LEU A 128 -10.49 6.51 70.38
CA LEU A 128 -10.00 7.88 70.30
C LEU A 128 -9.44 8.16 68.92
N GLN A 129 -8.47 7.39 68.44
CA GLN A 129 -7.81 7.54 67.12
C GLN A 129 -8.73 7.30 65.90
N ALA A 130 -10.04 7.20 66.11
CA ALA A 130 -11.04 7.05 65.07
C ALA A 130 -12.01 8.24 65.04
N LEU A 131 -11.75 9.29 65.83
CA LEU A 131 -12.65 10.43 65.96
C LEU A 131 -12.34 11.49 64.91
N ALA A 132 -13.21 11.56 63.91
CA ALA A 132 -13.17 12.69 62.99
C ALA A 132 -13.30 14.05 63.69
N ALA A 133 -12.81 15.07 63.00
CA ALA A 133 -12.89 16.46 63.44
C ALA A 133 -14.33 16.85 63.86
N GLY A 134 -14.48 17.29 65.11
CA GLY A 134 -15.78 17.69 65.68
C GLY A 134 -16.56 16.57 66.37
N ALA A 135 -16.09 15.32 66.29
CA ALA A 135 -16.51 14.25 67.19
C ALA A 135 -15.84 14.40 68.56
N SER A 136 -16.38 13.70 69.57
CA SER A 136 -15.75 13.66 70.88
C SER A 136 -16.05 12.36 71.62
N LEU A 137 -15.07 11.85 72.34
CA LEU A 137 -15.27 10.79 73.34
C LEU A 137 -14.95 11.30 74.72
N THR A 138 -15.51 10.65 75.72
CA THR A 138 -15.36 11.08 77.10
C THR A 138 -14.92 9.91 77.96
N ASP A 139 -13.87 10.15 78.73
CA ASP A 139 -13.53 9.33 79.87
C ASP A 139 -14.09 9.95 81.15
N SER A 140 -14.35 9.15 82.18
CA SER A 140 -14.93 9.66 83.42
C SER A 140 -14.29 9.03 84.65
N PHE A 141 -14.26 9.81 85.73
CA PHE A 141 -13.91 9.33 87.05
C PHE A 141 -14.78 10.06 88.08
N THR A 142 -14.91 9.50 89.27
CA THR A 142 -15.60 10.14 90.39
C THR A 142 -14.60 10.66 91.39
N TYR A 143 -14.93 11.79 92.01
CA TYR A 143 -14.12 12.37 93.07
C TYR A 143 -14.96 12.73 94.28
N ALA A 144 -14.35 12.67 95.46
CA ALA A 144 -14.92 13.15 96.70
C ALA A 144 -14.14 14.35 97.23
N ILE A 145 -14.86 15.32 97.77
CA ILE A 145 -14.33 16.45 98.51
C ILE A 145 -14.70 16.30 99.98
N ARG A 146 -13.82 16.76 100.86
CA ARG A 146 -14.09 16.91 102.29
C ARG A 146 -14.33 18.38 102.61
N LEU A 147 -15.46 18.68 103.24
CA LEU A 147 -15.82 20.02 103.68
C LEU A 147 -15.11 20.38 104.99
N GLY A 148 -15.05 21.67 105.31
CA GLY A 148 -14.42 22.15 106.56
C GLY A 148 -15.06 21.62 107.85
N ASN A 149 -16.29 21.12 107.78
CA ASN A 149 -16.99 20.46 108.89
C ASN A 149 -16.72 18.94 108.97
N GLY A 150 -15.90 18.39 108.07
CA GLY A 150 -15.51 16.98 108.02
C GLY A 150 -16.43 16.06 107.21
N THR A 151 -17.57 16.54 106.69
CA THR A 151 -18.47 15.75 105.82
C THR A 151 -17.92 15.66 104.39
N LEU A 152 -18.27 14.59 103.68
CA LEU A 152 -17.85 14.35 102.30
C LEU A 152 -18.95 14.77 101.31
N SER A 153 -18.59 15.16 100.10
CA SER A 153 -19.51 15.24 98.96
C SER A 153 -18.79 14.71 97.74
N TRP A 154 -19.49 14.12 96.78
CA TRP A 154 -18.87 13.56 95.59
C TRP A 154 -19.59 13.99 94.32
N ALA A 155 -18.85 13.98 93.22
CA ALA A 155 -19.33 14.29 91.88
C ALA A 155 -18.53 13.50 90.83
N THR A 156 -18.96 13.61 89.58
CA THR A 156 -18.28 13.00 88.43
C THR A 156 -17.51 14.06 87.65
N ALA A 157 -16.25 13.76 87.34
CA ALA A 157 -15.46 14.52 86.38
C ALA A 157 -15.38 13.76 85.05
N GLN A 158 -15.61 14.48 83.97
CA GLN A 158 -15.54 13.98 82.60
C GLN A 158 -14.37 14.65 81.87
N VAL A 159 -13.52 13.85 81.24
CA VAL A 159 -12.44 14.30 80.37
C VAL A 159 -12.89 14.06 78.94
N GLN A 160 -13.25 15.13 78.23
CA GLN A 160 -13.74 15.07 76.87
C GLN A 160 -12.59 15.34 75.89
N PHE A 161 -12.33 14.36 75.03
CA PHE A 161 -11.36 14.39 73.96
C PHE A 161 -12.05 14.84 72.69
N ALA A 162 -11.55 15.91 72.06
CA ALA A 162 -11.99 16.34 70.74
C ALA A 162 -11.22 15.58 69.65
N GLY A 163 -11.94 15.06 68.66
CA GLY A 163 -11.35 14.58 67.42
C GLY A 163 -10.71 15.73 66.64
N VAL A 164 -9.54 15.47 66.06
CA VAL A 164 -8.86 16.28 65.05
C VAL A 164 -9.03 15.61 63.70
N ASN A 165 -8.54 16.24 62.64
CA ASN A 165 -8.58 15.63 61.32
C ASN A 165 -7.25 14.92 61.07
N ASP A 166 -7.28 13.62 60.91
CA ASP A 166 -6.16 12.85 60.44
C ASP A 166 -5.97 13.01 58.93
N SER A 167 -4.84 12.55 58.42
CA SER A 167 -4.55 12.66 56.99
C SER A 167 -4.88 11.39 56.26
N VAL A 168 -5.72 11.50 55.23
CA VAL A 168 -5.87 10.43 54.24
C VAL A 168 -4.52 10.05 53.60
N THR A 169 -4.27 8.75 53.51
CA THR A 169 -3.05 8.17 52.92
C THR A 169 -3.39 7.25 51.75
N MET A 170 -2.48 7.12 50.77
CA MET A 170 -2.60 6.18 49.65
C MET A 170 -1.53 5.10 49.75
N SER A 171 -1.83 3.91 49.22
CA SER A 171 -0.82 2.86 49.06
C SER A 171 0.24 3.27 48.03
N LEU A 172 1.53 3.24 48.42
CA LEU A 172 2.69 3.77 47.67
C LEU A 172 3.15 2.89 46.48
N GLY A 173 2.23 2.33 45.71
CA GLY A 173 2.52 1.59 44.48
C GLY A 173 2.34 2.47 43.25
N ALA A 174 3.32 2.47 42.33
CA ALA A 174 3.14 3.11 41.03
C ALA A 174 1.95 2.47 40.29
N GLN A 175 0.98 3.29 39.88
CA GLN A 175 -0.16 2.83 39.08
C GLN A 175 0.18 2.99 37.61
N ALA A 176 0.14 1.89 36.87
CA ALA A 176 0.42 1.89 35.44
C ALA A 176 -0.59 1.04 34.69
N GLY A 177 -0.89 1.45 33.46
CA GLY A 177 -1.70 0.70 32.51
C GLY A 177 -1.05 0.71 31.14
N THR A 178 -1.23 -0.35 30.37
CA THR A 178 -0.78 -0.44 28.98
C THR A 178 -1.97 -0.74 28.09
N VAL A 179 -2.00 -0.10 26.93
CA VAL A 179 -2.94 -0.38 25.85
C VAL A 179 -2.17 -0.43 24.54
N THR A 180 -2.67 -1.21 23.61
CA THR A 180 -2.16 -1.28 22.24
C THR A 180 -3.28 -0.77 21.36
N GLU A 181 -3.00 0.14 20.44
CA GLU A 181 -3.98 0.45 19.41
C GLU A 181 -4.23 -0.77 18.51
N ASP A 182 -5.33 -0.75 17.76
CA ASP A 182 -5.73 -1.83 16.86
C ASP A 182 -5.82 -3.23 17.49
N ALA A 183 -5.90 -3.31 18.82
CA ALA A 183 -5.93 -4.58 19.53
C ALA A 183 -7.07 -5.53 19.07
N THR A 184 -8.12 -5.02 18.44
CA THR A 184 -9.19 -5.85 17.84
C THR A 184 -8.84 -6.48 16.50
N THR A 185 -7.86 -5.92 15.79
CA THR A 185 -7.38 -6.36 14.47
C THR A 185 -6.00 -7.02 14.54
N THR A 186 -5.28 -6.92 15.66
CA THR A 186 -4.06 -7.70 15.90
C THR A 186 -4.36 -9.16 16.28
N LEU A 187 -3.38 -10.04 16.04
CA LEU A 187 -3.47 -11.47 16.39
C LEU A 187 -3.10 -11.78 17.85
N SER A 188 -2.69 -10.77 18.63
CA SER A 188 -2.19 -10.92 20.00
C SER A 188 -3.32 -10.90 21.00
N THR A 189 -3.49 -11.98 21.77
CA THR A 189 -4.53 -12.07 22.81
C THR A 189 -4.24 -11.22 24.04
N THR A 190 -3.06 -10.60 24.13
CA THR A 190 -2.67 -9.72 25.23
C THR A 190 -2.91 -8.24 24.93
N ASP A 191 -3.22 -7.90 23.67
CA ASP A 191 -3.48 -6.53 23.27
C ASP A 191 -4.88 -6.11 23.75
N SER A 192 -5.01 -4.86 24.17
CA SER A 192 -6.30 -4.32 24.63
C SER A 192 -6.38 -2.82 24.35
N LEU A 193 -7.56 -2.38 23.90
CA LEU A 193 -7.89 -0.96 23.79
C LEU A 193 -8.22 -0.31 25.14
N SER A 194 -8.30 -1.11 26.21
CA SER A 194 -8.64 -0.61 27.55
C SER A 194 -7.77 -1.22 28.64
N THR A 195 -7.53 -0.45 29.68
CA THR A 195 -6.79 -0.89 30.85
C THR A 195 -7.42 -0.29 32.10
N THR A 196 -7.31 -1.00 33.21
CA THR A 196 -8.00 -0.67 34.46
C THR A 196 -7.09 -0.92 35.64
N GLY A 197 -7.33 -0.23 36.74
CA GLY A 197 -6.68 -0.53 38.01
C GLY A 197 -7.43 0.06 39.18
N THR A 198 -6.86 -0.13 40.37
CA THR A 198 -7.48 0.26 41.63
C THR A 198 -6.47 0.99 42.48
N ILE A 199 -6.85 2.17 42.97
CA ILE A 199 -6.11 2.92 43.97
C ILE A 199 -6.76 2.64 45.32
N ALA A 200 -5.97 2.16 46.27
CA ALA A 200 -6.39 1.99 47.66
C ALA A 200 -5.89 3.17 48.50
N PHE A 201 -6.74 3.63 49.40
CA PHE A 201 -6.43 4.67 50.37
C PHE A 201 -6.89 4.24 51.77
N SER A 202 -6.35 4.89 52.79
CA SER A 202 -6.76 4.70 54.19
C SER A 202 -6.82 6.03 54.91
N ASP A 203 -7.85 6.18 55.72
CA ASP A 203 -8.05 7.27 56.68
C ASP A 203 -8.38 6.66 58.03
N VAL A 204 -7.85 7.21 59.12
CA VAL A 204 -8.15 6.69 60.47
C VAL A 204 -9.46 7.28 61.01
N ASP A 205 -9.92 8.41 60.46
CA ASP A 205 -11.20 9.05 60.78
C ASP A 205 -12.36 8.26 60.17
N LEU A 206 -12.89 7.29 60.93
CA LEU A 206 -13.81 6.29 60.39
C LEU A 206 -15.14 6.88 59.86
N SER A 207 -15.56 8.05 60.35
CA SER A 207 -16.78 8.72 59.89
C SER A 207 -16.59 9.58 58.64
N ASP A 208 -15.37 9.70 58.14
CA ASP A 208 -15.09 10.50 56.96
C ASP A 208 -15.67 9.88 55.69
N THR A 209 -15.92 10.75 54.72
CA THR A 209 -16.41 10.35 53.40
C THR A 209 -15.49 10.92 52.35
N HIS A 210 -15.00 10.07 51.46
CA HIS A 210 -13.95 10.47 50.53
C HIS A 210 -14.51 10.79 49.15
N THR A 211 -13.86 11.75 48.50
CA THR A 211 -14.11 12.05 47.09
C THR A 211 -12.84 11.85 46.28
N ALA A 212 -13.03 11.35 45.05
CA ALA A 212 -11.95 11.14 44.10
C ALA A 212 -12.11 12.10 42.91
N SER A 213 -11.00 12.69 42.49
CA SER A 213 -10.93 13.52 41.29
C SER A 213 -9.64 13.25 40.54
N PHE A 214 -9.53 13.67 39.29
CA PHE A 214 -8.29 13.59 38.54
C PHE A 214 -8.09 14.81 37.65
N VAL A 215 -6.83 15.06 37.33
CA VAL A 215 -6.43 15.99 36.28
C VAL A 215 -5.37 15.33 35.40
N ALA A 216 -5.40 15.62 34.10
CA ALA A 216 -4.29 15.24 33.23
C ALA A 216 -3.02 16.00 33.67
N ALA A 217 -1.89 15.31 33.74
CA ALA A 217 -0.62 15.95 34.07
C ALA A 217 -0.24 16.94 32.96
N GLY A 218 0.35 18.09 33.32
CA GLY A 218 0.71 19.15 32.37
C GLY A 218 1.75 18.74 31.31
N GLY A 219 2.38 17.57 31.45
CA GLY A 219 3.29 16.98 30.46
C GLY A 219 2.61 16.11 29.40
N ASN A 220 1.30 15.90 29.47
CA ASN A 220 0.58 15.15 28.44
C ASN A 220 0.54 15.99 27.15
N THR A 221 1.34 15.60 26.17
CA THR A 221 1.41 16.26 24.86
C THR A 221 0.34 15.77 23.89
N THR A 222 -0.35 14.69 24.25
CA THR A 222 -1.37 14.02 23.45
C THR A 222 -2.67 13.86 24.24
N ALA A 223 -3.76 13.60 23.53
CA ALA A 223 -5.05 13.23 24.10
C ALA A 223 -5.60 12.03 23.31
N LEU A 224 -4.94 10.89 23.47
CA LEU A 224 -5.17 9.66 22.72
C LEU A 224 -6.30 8.82 23.31
N GLY A 225 -6.81 9.14 24.50
CA GLY A 225 -7.87 8.35 25.11
C GLY A 225 -8.66 9.07 26.19
N ASN A 226 -9.55 8.30 26.81
CA ASN A 226 -10.42 8.77 27.88
C ASN A 226 -10.07 8.06 29.18
N PHE A 227 -9.68 8.84 30.19
CA PHE A 227 -9.49 8.39 31.56
C PHE A 227 -10.74 8.69 32.39
N ALA A 228 -11.17 7.72 33.19
CA ALA A 228 -12.31 7.85 34.08
C ALA A 228 -12.03 7.23 35.44
N LEU A 229 -12.66 7.81 36.47
CA LEU A 229 -12.74 7.24 37.81
C LEU A 229 -14.16 6.71 38.04
N ALA A 230 -14.26 5.55 38.67
CA ALA A 230 -15.50 5.09 39.29
C ALA A 230 -15.77 5.87 40.59
N SER A 231 -16.96 5.68 41.15
CA SER A 231 -17.24 6.15 42.51
C SER A 231 -16.28 5.52 43.52
N VAL A 232 -15.97 6.27 44.58
CA VAL A 232 -15.26 5.73 45.75
C VAL A 232 -16.05 4.56 46.34
N ILE A 233 -15.34 3.51 46.71
CA ILE A 233 -15.87 2.32 47.37
C ILE A 233 -15.24 2.24 48.75
N GLU A 234 -16.03 2.57 49.76
CA GLU A 234 -15.67 2.53 51.18
C GLU A 234 -16.87 2.05 52.00
N ALA A 235 -16.60 1.38 53.11
CA ALA A 235 -17.64 0.95 54.04
C ALA A 235 -17.86 2.03 55.11
N ALA A 236 -19.08 2.15 55.63
CA ALA A 236 -19.35 3.07 56.73
C ALA A 236 -18.53 2.67 57.97
N ASN A 237 -17.90 3.66 58.61
CA ASN A 237 -17.05 3.46 59.80
C ASN A 237 -15.83 2.56 59.51
N ALA A 238 -15.22 2.68 58.33
CA ALA A 238 -14.08 1.87 57.93
C ALA A 238 -12.91 2.74 57.48
N ALA A 239 -11.71 2.33 57.89
CA ALA A 239 -10.51 3.08 57.59
C ALA A 239 -10.08 2.99 56.12
N ASN A 240 -10.43 1.91 55.42
CA ASN A 240 -9.91 1.63 54.08
C ASN A 240 -10.97 1.86 53.02
N GLY A 241 -10.56 2.52 51.94
CA GLY A 241 -11.37 2.74 50.75
C GLY A 241 -10.58 2.48 49.46
N THR A 242 -11.31 2.37 48.35
CA THR A 242 -10.73 2.18 47.02
C THR A 242 -11.43 3.04 45.97
N VAL A 243 -10.71 3.39 44.91
CA VAL A 243 -11.29 3.95 43.68
C VAL A 243 -10.75 3.18 42.49
N ASN A 244 -11.64 2.74 41.60
CA ASN A 244 -11.25 2.11 40.36
C ASN A 244 -11.07 3.16 39.27
N TRP A 245 -10.04 3.00 38.45
CA TRP A 245 -9.82 3.82 37.28
C TRP A 245 -9.91 2.96 36.02
N THR A 246 -10.35 3.59 34.93
CA THR A 246 -10.37 2.98 33.59
C THR A 246 -9.77 3.95 32.59
N TYR A 247 -9.01 3.42 31.64
CA TYR A 247 -8.54 4.15 30.47
C TYR A 247 -8.96 3.38 29.22
N THR A 248 -9.43 4.10 28.20
CA THR A 248 -9.74 3.54 26.89
C THR A 248 -9.10 4.41 25.82
N VAL A 249 -8.26 3.83 24.98
CA VAL A 249 -7.64 4.54 23.85
C VAL A 249 -8.69 4.80 22.77
N ASN A 250 -8.68 6.00 22.20
CA ASN A 250 -9.38 6.30 20.96
C ASN A 250 -8.50 5.82 19.81
N ASN A 251 -8.84 4.66 19.25
CA ASN A 251 -8.07 4.00 18.20
C ASN A 251 -7.69 4.95 17.06
N ALA A 252 -8.67 5.67 16.51
CA ALA A 252 -8.46 6.58 15.39
C ALA A 252 -7.48 7.72 15.68
N ALA A 253 -7.35 8.12 16.95
CA ALA A 253 -6.40 9.17 17.34
C ALA A 253 -4.96 8.64 17.49
N ALA A 254 -4.78 7.32 17.65
CA ALA A 254 -3.50 6.68 17.88
C ALA A 254 -2.81 6.19 16.58
N GLN A 255 -3.54 6.05 15.46
CA GLN A 255 -3.09 5.40 14.18
C GLN A 255 -1.81 5.97 13.55
N TYR A 256 -1.26 7.04 14.10
CA TYR A 256 0.00 7.60 13.64
C TYR A 256 1.22 6.93 14.29
N LEU A 257 1.01 6.08 15.30
CA LEU A 257 2.05 5.42 16.06
C LEU A 257 2.49 4.14 15.34
N ALA A 258 3.69 4.18 14.75
CA ALA A 258 4.27 3.02 14.09
C ALA A 258 4.47 1.83 15.04
N GLN A 259 4.70 0.64 14.47
CA GLN A 259 4.92 -0.59 15.22
C GLN A 259 5.96 -0.42 16.35
N GLY A 260 5.50 -0.58 17.60
CA GLY A 260 6.33 -0.48 18.80
C GLY A 260 6.69 0.94 19.24
N GLN A 261 6.27 1.97 18.49
CA GLN A 261 6.29 3.35 18.96
C GLN A 261 5.37 3.47 20.18
N THR A 262 5.76 4.30 21.16
CA THR A 262 4.95 4.52 22.36
C THR A 262 4.63 5.98 22.60
N ALA A 263 3.44 6.23 23.11
CA ALA A 263 3.03 7.50 23.71
C ALA A 263 2.67 7.27 25.18
N THR A 264 2.84 8.28 26.02
CA THR A 264 2.56 8.17 27.45
C THR A 264 1.68 9.31 27.93
N GLU A 265 0.62 8.97 28.65
CA GLU A 265 -0.30 9.91 29.28
C GLU A 265 -0.33 9.66 30.78
N THR A 266 -0.14 10.71 31.57
CA THR A 266 -0.17 10.64 33.04
C THR A 266 -1.37 11.38 33.59
N TYR A 267 -2.07 10.77 34.54
CA TYR A 267 -3.20 11.35 35.24
C TYR A 267 -2.90 11.43 36.73
N VAL A 268 -3.08 12.61 37.32
CA VAL A 268 -2.90 12.84 38.75
C VAL A 268 -4.25 12.66 39.42
N VAL A 269 -4.42 11.55 40.13
CA VAL A 269 -5.63 11.25 40.91
C VAL A 269 -5.48 11.82 42.31
N THR A 270 -6.48 12.55 42.78
CA THR A 270 -6.54 13.15 44.11
C THR A 270 -7.68 12.52 44.91
N ILE A 271 -7.38 12.06 46.12
CA ILE A 271 -8.39 11.67 47.12
C ILE A 271 -8.43 12.76 48.18
N ASN A 272 -9.64 13.20 48.52
CA ASN A 272 -9.91 14.23 49.51
C ASN A 272 -10.88 13.66 50.56
N ASP A 273 -10.58 13.91 51.83
CA ASP A 273 -11.33 13.44 53.01
C ASP A 273 -12.61 14.25 53.30
N GLY A 274 -12.79 15.40 52.65
CA GLY A 274 -13.89 16.33 52.89
C GLY A 274 -13.66 17.31 54.06
N HIS A 275 -12.55 17.18 54.78
CA HIS A 275 -12.25 17.90 56.02
C HIS A 275 -10.91 18.66 55.97
N GLY A 276 -10.18 18.59 54.86
CA GLY A 276 -9.07 19.47 54.54
C GLY A 276 -7.77 18.74 54.23
N SER A 277 -7.72 17.40 54.39
CA SER A 277 -6.62 16.59 53.89
C SER A 277 -6.88 16.09 52.48
N SER A 278 -5.79 15.94 51.73
CA SER A 278 -5.84 15.27 50.44
C SER A 278 -4.49 14.68 50.10
N THR A 279 -4.51 13.63 49.28
CA THR A 279 -3.32 12.95 48.80
C THR A 279 -3.46 12.62 47.32
N THR A 280 -2.33 12.49 46.63
CA THR A 280 -2.30 12.34 45.16
C THR A 280 -1.47 11.15 44.71
N GLN A 281 -1.92 10.47 43.66
CA GLN A 281 -1.21 9.38 43.01
C GLN A 281 -1.22 9.57 41.48
N ASN A 282 -0.07 9.38 40.85
CA ASN A 282 0.02 9.34 39.39
C ASN A 282 -0.40 7.97 38.87
N VAL A 283 -1.22 7.97 37.83
CA VAL A 283 -1.50 6.83 36.95
C VAL A 283 -0.88 7.09 35.59
N THR A 284 0.08 6.26 35.19
CA THR A 284 0.78 6.39 33.90
C THR A 284 0.26 5.36 32.91
N ILE A 285 -0.26 5.82 31.77
CA ILE A 285 -0.74 4.98 30.68
C ILE A 285 0.29 4.98 29.55
N THR A 286 0.72 3.80 29.13
CA THR A 286 1.54 3.62 27.93
C THR A 286 0.68 3.09 26.79
N ILE A 287 0.58 3.87 25.71
CA ILE A 287 -0.07 3.50 24.47
C ILE A 287 1.02 2.99 23.52
N THR A 288 0.88 1.79 22.98
CA THR A 288 1.82 1.20 22.02
C THR A 288 1.17 1.11 20.64
N GLY A 289 1.90 1.59 19.63
CA GLY A 289 1.49 1.57 18.24
C GLY A 289 1.67 0.20 17.58
N THR A 290 0.87 -0.04 16.56
CA THR A 290 0.93 -1.22 15.69
C THR A 290 1.40 -0.83 14.29
N ASN A 291 1.59 -1.80 13.39
CA ASN A 291 1.87 -1.46 11.99
C ASN A 291 0.53 -1.30 11.28
N ASP A 292 0.30 -0.14 10.68
CA ASP A 292 -0.75 0.06 9.69
C ASP A 292 -0.24 -0.40 8.32
N GLN A 293 -1.12 -1.00 7.51
CA GLN A 293 -0.73 -1.48 6.18
C GLN A 293 -0.77 -0.35 5.16
N VAL A 294 0.22 -0.32 4.27
CA VAL A 294 0.23 0.58 3.13
C VAL A 294 -1.04 0.44 2.29
N GLN A 295 -1.73 1.55 2.08
CA GLN A 295 -2.94 1.63 1.25
C GLN A 295 -2.62 2.32 -0.08
N ILE A 296 -2.73 1.59 -1.19
CA ILE A 296 -2.59 2.19 -2.53
C ILE A 296 -3.84 2.99 -2.85
N THR A 297 -3.64 4.28 -3.15
CA THR A 297 -4.72 5.25 -3.42
C THR A 297 -4.85 5.59 -4.90
N SER A 298 -3.82 5.33 -5.71
CA SER A 298 -3.93 5.46 -7.16
C SER A 298 -4.88 4.41 -7.74
N GLY A 299 -5.58 4.76 -8.82
CA GLY A 299 -6.34 3.79 -9.61
C GLY A 299 -5.45 2.79 -10.37
N VAL A 300 -6.10 1.94 -11.18
CA VAL A 300 -5.43 0.97 -12.06
C VAL A 300 -4.36 1.66 -12.91
N GLN A 301 -3.17 1.05 -12.97
CA GLN A 301 -2.03 1.56 -13.73
C GLN A 301 -1.90 0.83 -15.07
N THR A 302 -1.82 1.59 -16.14
CA THR A 302 -1.62 1.09 -17.50
C THR A 302 -0.60 1.93 -18.25
N GLY A 303 0.10 1.31 -19.20
CA GLY A 303 1.00 1.99 -20.13
C GLY A 303 0.98 1.31 -21.48
N ASP A 304 1.13 2.09 -22.55
CA ASP A 304 1.14 1.58 -23.92
C ASP A 304 2.51 1.83 -24.55
N ALA A 305 2.95 0.92 -25.41
CA ALA A 305 4.09 1.13 -26.29
C ALA A 305 3.70 0.68 -27.70
N LYS A 306 4.18 1.38 -28.72
CA LYS A 306 3.83 1.06 -30.10
C LYS A 306 5.08 0.90 -30.95
N GLU A 307 5.15 -0.21 -31.66
CA GLU A 307 6.19 -0.51 -32.64
C GLU A 307 6.30 0.59 -33.70
N ASP A 308 7.53 0.87 -34.14
CA ASP A 308 7.89 1.83 -35.22
C ASP A 308 7.36 3.26 -35.08
N SER A 309 6.81 3.59 -33.91
CA SER A 309 6.18 4.88 -33.65
C SER A 309 7.14 5.92 -33.05
N GLY A 310 8.29 5.48 -32.53
CA GLY A 310 9.14 6.27 -31.64
C GLY A 310 8.66 6.31 -30.19
N ASP A 311 7.47 5.76 -29.91
CA ASP A 311 6.84 5.67 -28.59
C ASP A 311 7.03 4.27 -27.99
N TYR A 312 8.27 4.02 -27.57
CA TYR A 312 8.73 2.72 -27.05
C TYR A 312 8.73 2.66 -25.52
N ALA A 313 8.14 3.65 -24.86
CA ALA A 313 8.21 3.79 -23.43
C ALA A 313 6.89 4.27 -22.84
N ALA A 314 6.59 3.79 -21.64
CA ALA A 314 5.45 4.24 -20.87
C ALA A 314 5.93 4.61 -19.46
N ASN A 315 5.26 5.55 -18.83
CA ASN A 315 5.56 5.93 -17.45
C ASN A 315 4.27 6.29 -16.71
N GLY A 316 4.32 6.21 -15.38
CA GLY A 316 3.21 6.57 -14.53
C GLY A 316 3.65 6.73 -13.08
N SER A 317 2.68 6.87 -12.19
CA SER A 317 2.92 7.06 -10.76
C SER A 317 1.87 6.34 -9.94
N ILE A 318 2.33 5.55 -8.98
CA ILE A 318 1.52 4.94 -7.93
C ILE A 318 1.52 5.88 -6.74
N THR A 319 0.36 6.22 -6.21
CA THR A 319 0.22 6.98 -4.96
C THR A 319 -0.33 6.06 -3.89
N PHE A 320 0.12 6.24 -2.66
CA PHE A 320 -0.29 5.46 -1.52
C PHE A 320 -0.34 6.32 -0.26
N THR A 321 -0.96 5.79 0.78
CA THR A 321 -0.97 6.35 2.13
C THR A 321 -0.61 5.28 3.13
N ASP A 322 0.05 5.69 4.19
CA ASP A 322 0.26 4.89 5.39
C ASP A 322 -0.12 5.73 6.60
N ALA A 323 -0.77 5.14 7.60
CA ALA A 323 -1.13 5.89 8.79
C ALA A 323 0.09 6.14 9.68
N ASP A 324 1.06 5.23 9.65
CA ASP A 324 2.30 5.30 10.41
C ASP A 324 3.18 6.46 9.91
N LEU A 325 3.57 7.36 10.81
CA LEU A 325 4.25 8.60 10.41
C LEU A 325 5.78 8.52 10.39
N ILE A 326 6.36 7.45 10.94
CA ILE A 326 7.82 7.38 11.17
C ILE A 326 8.47 6.12 10.62
N ASP A 327 7.69 5.20 10.08
CA ASP A 327 8.21 3.97 9.49
C ASP A 327 8.75 4.23 8.07
N THR A 328 9.22 3.17 7.42
CA THR A 328 9.82 3.28 6.09
C THR A 328 9.43 2.09 5.23
N HIS A 329 9.02 2.37 4.00
CA HIS A 329 8.56 1.34 3.09
C HIS A 329 9.65 0.90 2.11
N SER A 330 9.52 -0.33 1.61
CA SER A 330 10.37 -0.88 0.54
C SER A 330 9.54 -1.21 -0.69
N VAL A 331 10.16 -1.16 -1.86
CA VAL A 331 9.49 -1.47 -3.14
C VAL A 331 10.05 -2.77 -3.69
N THR A 332 9.15 -3.65 -4.11
CA THR A 332 9.52 -4.81 -4.93
C THR A 332 8.69 -4.85 -6.20
N VAL A 333 9.33 -5.20 -7.32
CA VAL A 333 8.66 -5.37 -8.60
C VAL A 333 8.89 -6.80 -9.07
N THR A 334 7.80 -7.50 -9.35
CA THR A 334 7.83 -8.89 -9.85
C THR A 334 7.12 -8.95 -11.21
N PRO A 335 7.78 -9.42 -12.29
CA PRO A 335 7.11 -9.69 -13.56
C PRO A 335 6.04 -10.77 -13.39
N GLY A 336 4.89 -10.60 -14.04
CA GLY A 336 3.78 -11.57 -14.01
C GLY A 336 4.13 -12.91 -14.67
N ALA A 337 5.10 -12.93 -15.58
CA ALA A 337 5.66 -14.15 -16.17
C ALA A 337 7.12 -13.95 -16.59
N SER A 338 7.81 -15.05 -16.92
CA SER A 338 9.16 -15.01 -17.48
C SER A 338 9.14 -14.67 -18.98
N GLY A 339 10.26 -14.14 -19.49
CA GLY A 339 10.42 -13.85 -20.92
C GLY A 339 9.74 -12.56 -21.39
N TYR A 340 9.30 -11.71 -20.47
CA TYR A 340 8.81 -10.38 -20.79
C TYR A 340 9.86 -9.52 -21.49
N LEU A 341 9.40 -8.72 -22.44
CA LEU A 341 10.22 -7.84 -23.26
C LEU A 341 10.39 -6.48 -22.57
N GLY A 342 11.50 -5.80 -22.86
CA GLY A 342 11.77 -4.48 -22.32
C GLY A 342 12.26 -4.49 -20.86
N SER A 343 12.30 -3.30 -20.27
CA SER A 343 12.78 -3.02 -18.94
C SER A 343 11.72 -2.24 -18.17
N PHE A 344 11.38 -2.71 -16.98
CA PHE A 344 10.51 -2.00 -16.04
C PHE A 344 11.34 -1.55 -14.84
N THR A 345 11.34 -0.25 -14.57
CA THR A 345 12.08 0.36 -13.47
C THR A 345 11.17 1.27 -12.65
N THR A 346 11.63 1.62 -11.45
CA THR A 346 10.94 2.55 -10.57
C THR A 346 11.88 3.68 -10.17
N ASP A 347 11.30 4.85 -9.96
CA ASP A 347 12.00 5.96 -9.30
C ASP A 347 12.28 5.60 -7.83
N PRO A 348 13.21 6.29 -7.16
CA PRO A 348 13.32 6.19 -5.72
C PRO A 348 11.97 6.44 -5.05
N LEU A 349 11.59 5.56 -4.12
CA LEU A 349 10.35 5.70 -3.37
C LEU A 349 10.34 7.05 -2.64
N HIS A 350 9.32 7.86 -2.90
CA HIS A 350 9.08 9.07 -2.13
C HIS A 350 8.08 8.76 -1.04
N ASP A 351 8.62 8.47 0.14
CA ASP A 351 7.87 8.14 1.34
C ASP A 351 7.91 9.32 2.32
N SER A 352 6.77 9.94 2.60
CA SER A 352 6.73 11.06 3.54
C SER A 352 6.61 10.55 4.97
N THR A 353 7.74 10.44 5.67
CA THR A 353 7.70 10.45 7.13
C THR A 353 7.04 11.76 7.59
N GLY A 354 5.94 11.66 8.35
CA GLY A 354 5.23 12.80 8.94
C GLY A 354 3.94 13.27 8.26
N THR A 355 3.62 12.85 7.03
CA THR A 355 2.29 13.13 6.43
C THR A 355 1.49 11.89 6.02
N GLY A 356 2.07 10.69 6.13
CA GLY A 356 1.37 9.44 5.84
C GLY A 356 1.00 9.24 4.37
N SER A 357 1.75 9.88 3.45
CA SER A 357 1.47 9.86 2.02
C SER A 357 2.73 9.57 1.21
N GLY A 358 2.63 8.75 0.18
CA GLY A 358 3.78 8.43 -0.65
C GLY A 358 3.47 8.32 -2.13
N SER A 359 4.54 8.35 -2.92
CA SER A 359 4.46 8.16 -4.36
C SER A 359 5.65 7.37 -4.89
N LEU A 360 5.39 6.58 -5.92
CA LEU A 360 6.37 5.80 -6.64
C LEU A 360 6.17 6.00 -8.15
N GLY A 361 7.11 6.69 -8.79
CA GLY A 361 7.17 6.76 -10.24
C GLY A 361 7.63 5.42 -10.82
N TRP A 362 7.07 5.04 -11.97
CA TRP A 362 7.49 3.85 -12.71
C TRP A 362 7.71 4.17 -14.18
N HIS A 363 8.60 3.40 -14.80
CA HIS A 363 8.99 3.54 -16.20
C HIS A 363 9.08 2.16 -16.85
N PHE A 364 8.61 2.07 -18.09
CA PHE A 364 8.75 0.92 -18.96
C PHE A 364 9.40 1.39 -20.27
N ALA A 365 10.33 0.61 -20.80
CA ALA A 365 10.88 0.83 -22.13
C ALA A 365 11.19 -0.49 -22.83
N VAL A 366 10.92 -0.58 -24.14
CA VAL A 366 11.23 -1.75 -24.96
C VAL A 366 12.09 -1.36 -26.15
N ASP A 367 13.00 -2.25 -26.59
CA ASP A 367 13.73 -2.04 -27.83
C ASP A 367 12.81 -2.36 -29.01
N ASN A 368 12.74 -1.47 -30.01
CA ASN A 368 11.94 -1.68 -31.22
C ASN A 368 12.30 -3.00 -31.89
N ALA A 369 13.59 -3.34 -31.99
CA ALA A 369 14.03 -4.57 -32.64
C ALA A 369 13.49 -5.85 -31.95
N ALA A 370 13.12 -5.76 -30.67
CA ALA A 370 12.57 -6.90 -29.92
C ALA A 370 11.08 -7.15 -30.21
N VAL A 371 10.38 -6.22 -30.87
CA VAL A 371 8.93 -6.28 -31.11
C VAL A 371 8.54 -6.38 -32.58
N GLN A 372 9.50 -6.32 -33.51
CA GLN A 372 9.28 -6.33 -34.98
C GLN A 372 8.62 -7.57 -35.56
N PHE A 373 8.28 -8.55 -34.73
CA PHE A 373 7.55 -9.72 -35.18
C PHE A 373 6.03 -9.53 -35.07
N LEU A 374 5.57 -8.43 -34.48
CA LEU A 374 4.17 -8.15 -34.19
C LEU A 374 3.51 -7.44 -35.38
N GLY A 375 2.62 -8.14 -36.09
CA GLY A 375 1.91 -7.53 -37.21
C GLY A 375 0.89 -6.45 -36.82
N GLU A 376 0.31 -5.79 -37.82
CA GLU A 376 -0.61 -4.66 -37.65
C GLU A 376 -1.73 -4.94 -36.64
N GLY A 377 -1.74 -4.19 -35.53
CA GLY A 377 -2.76 -4.29 -34.49
C GLY A 377 -2.65 -5.54 -33.60
N GLN A 378 -1.66 -6.40 -33.81
CA GLN A 378 -1.35 -7.48 -32.87
C GLN A 378 -0.87 -6.88 -31.55
N THR A 379 -1.37 -7.40 -30.43
CA THR A 379 -0.99 -6.90 -29.10
C THR A 379 -0.28 -7.94 -28.26
N LEU A 380 0.77 -7.52 -27.57
CA LEU A 380 1.42 -8.29 -26.51
C LEU A 380 1.25 -7.56 -25.17
N THR A 381 0.63 -8.22 -24.20
CA THR A 381 0.40 -7.66 -22.87
C THR A 381 1.37 -8.24 -21.84
N GLN A 382 1.96 -7.36 -21.02
CA GLN A 382 2.86 -7.72 -19.93
C GLN A 382 2.40 -7.07 -18.63
N THR A 383 2.46 -7.78 -17.51
CA THR A 383 2.01 -7.28 -16.21
C THR A 383 3.13 -7.23 -15.17
N TYR A 384 3.26 -6.12 -14.46
CA TYR A 384 4.27 -5.95 -13.42
C TYR A 384 3.58 -5.75 -12.08
N ASN A 385 3.83 -6.66 -11.15
CA ASN A 385 3.28 -6.61 -9.81
C ASN A 385 4.23 -5.79 -8.91
N VAL A 386 3.76 -4.62 -8.47
CA VAL A 386 4.49 -3.68 -7.63
C VAL A 386 3.93 -3.77 -6.22
N ALA A 387 4.76 -4.22 -5.27
CA ALA A 387 4.43 -4.21 -3.85
C ALA A 387 5.19 -3.07 -3.16
N ILE A 388 4.48 -2.31 -2.33
CA ILE A 388 5.02 -1.21 -1.52
C ILE A 388 4.78 -1.58 -0.06
N GLY A 389 5.87 -1.74 0.70
CA GLY A 389 5.81 -2.12 2.11
C GLY A 389 5.14 -3.49 2.32
N ASP A 390 4.22 -3.52 3.28
CA ASP A 390 3.40 -4.67 3.65
C ASP A 390 1.96 -4.60 3.07
N GLY A 391 1.69 -3.59 2.25
CA GLY A 391 0.38 -3.33 1.69
C GLY A 391 -0.02 -4.23 0.52
N THR A 392 -1.16 -3.89 -0.07
CA THR A 392 -1.66 -4.59 -1.27
C THR A 392 -0.76 -4.37 -2.49
N VAL A 393 -0.74 -5.36 -3.39
CA VAL A 393 0.06 -5.30 -4.63
C VAL A 393 -0.71 -4.54 -5.71
N GLN A 394 -0.07 -3.55 -6.34
CA GLN A 394 -0.57 -2.90 -7.56
C GLN A 394 -0.02 -3.62 -8.80
N THR A 395 -0.90 -4.10 -9.66
CA THR A 395 -0.51 -4.58 -10.99
C THR A 395 -0.50 -3.41 -11.98
N VAL A 396 0.63 -3.22 -12.66
CA VAL A 396 0.79 -2.32 -13.81
C VAL A 396 0.68 -3.15 -15.09
N THR A 397 -0.23 -2.80 -16.00
CA THR A 397 -0.41 -3.51 -17.28
C THR A 397 0.19 -2.71 -18.42
N ILE A 398 1.13 -3.32 -19.14
CA ILE A 398 1.75 -2.75 -20.34
C ILE A 398 1.18 -3.44 -21.57
N THR A 399 0.69 -2.67 -22.54
CA THR A 399 0.22 -3.18 -23.83
C THR A 399 1.12 -2.68 -24.95
N ILE A 400 1.80 -3.62 -25.60
CA ILE A 400 2.64 -3.36 -26.77
C ILE A 400 1.81 -3.67 -28.02
N THR A 401 1.66 -2.70 -28.92
CA THR A 401 0.90 -2.87 -30.17
C THR A 401 1.84 -2.87 -31.36
N GLY A 402 1.74 -3.89 -32.21
CA GLY A 402 2.51 -4.06 -33.43
C GLY A 402 2.02 -3.20 -34.59
N THR A 403 2.87 -3.07 -35.60
CA THR A 403 2.63 -2.35 -36.84
C THR A 403 3.03 -3.22 -38.01
N ASN A 404 2.41 -3.03 -39.18
CA ASN A 404 2.83 -3.78 -40.35
C ASN A 404 4.27 -3.44 -40.76
N ASP A 405 5.10 -4.47 -40.91
CA ASP A 405 6.34 -4.43 -41.65
C ASP A 405 6.07 -4.63 -43.14
N ARG A 406 6.74 -3.88 -44.02
CA ARG A 406 6.46 -4.01 -45.47
C ARG A 406 7.16 -5.26 -46.02
N PRO A 407 6.48 -6.14 -46.79
CA PRO A 407 7.13 -7.29 -47.40
C PRO A 407 8.20 -6.85 -48.39
N THR A 408 9.28 -7.63 -48.44
CA THR A 408 10.35 -7.49 -49.43
C THR A 408 10.14 -8.48 -50.56
N LEU A 409 10.36 -8.06 -51.81
CA LEU A 409 10.30 -8.92 -53.01
C LEU A 409 11.60 -8.79 -53.79
N THR A 410 12.19 -9.93 -54.15
CA THR A 410 13.36 -10.03 -55.02
C THR A 410 13.03 -10.90 -56.21
N ILE A 411 13.40 -10.46 -57.42
CA ILE A 411 13.33 -11.25 -58.65
C ILE A 411 14.75 -11.30 -59.22
N ALA A 412 15.32 -12.49 -59.34
CA ALA A 412 16.71 -12.65 -59.75
C ALA A 412 16.93 -12.33 -61.23
N ASP A 413 16.00 -12.75 -62.08
CA ASP A 413 15.98 -12.45 -63.51
C ASP A 413 14.72 -11.65 -63.84
N THR A 414 14.90 -10.43 -64.32
CA THR A 414 13.81 -9.52 -64.67
C THR A 414 13.59 -9.41 -66.18
N THR A 415 14.24 -10.27 -66.96
CA THR A 415 14.24 -10.23 -68.42
C THR A 415 13.92 -11.59 -69.00
N GLY A 416 12.80 -11.70 -69.71
CA GLY A 416 12.49 -12.86 -70.54
C GLY A 416 12.89 -12.60 -71.99
N ALA A 417 14.03 -13.12 -72.43
CA ALA A 417 14.58 -12.82 -73.76
C ALA A 417 14.56 -14.06 -74.66
N MET A 418 13.78 -14.00 -75.74
CA MET A 418 13.52 -15.14 -76.60
C MET A 418 13.71 -14.74 -78.07
N SER A 419 14.12 -15.68 -78.91
CA SER A 419 13.97 -15.54 -80.36
C SER A 419 12.62 -16.13 -80.75
N GLU A 420 11.98 -15.59 -81.77
CA GLU A 420 10.87 -16.31 -82.41
C GLU A 420 11.35 -17.67 -82.96
N GLY A 421 10.41 -18.53 -83.31
CA GLY A 421 10.68 -19.77 -84.02
C GLY A 421 9.59 -20.02 -85.05
N ASN A 422 9.88 -20.93 -86.00
CA ASN A 422 9.03 -21.16 -87.15
C ASN A 422 7.60 -21.64 -86.78
N GLY A 423 6.62 -21.01 -87.41
CA GLY A 423 5.21 -21.28 -87.23
C GLY A 423 4.74 -20.99 -85.80
N ALA A 424 3.83 -21.82 -85.30
CA ALA A 424 3.32 -21.72 -83.92
C ALA A 424 4.28 -22.36 -82.90
N ALA A 425 5.56 -22.01 -82.94
CA ALA A 425 6.56 -22.51 -82.01
C ALA A 425 6.23 -22.07 -80.57
N THR A 426 6.38 -22.99 -79.61
CA THR A 426 6.22 -22.64 -78.19
C THR A 426 7.47 -21.90 -77.74
N LEU A 427 7.30 -20.63 -77.37
CA LEU A 427 8.31 -19.84 -76.69
C LEU A 427 8.00 -19.86 -75.20
N SER A 428 9.03 -19.98 -74.37
CA SER A 428 8.88 -19.94 -72.92
C SER A 428 10.14 -19.45 -72.24
N ASP A 429 9.95 -18.70 -71.16
CA ASP A 429 11.03 -18.27 -70.28
C ASP A 429 10.50 -18.16 -68.84
N SER A 430 11.38 -18.18 -67.85
CA SER A 430 10.98 -18.06 -66.45
C SER A 430 12.11 -17.51 -65.58
N GLY A 431 11.75 -16.98 -64.41
CA GLY A 431 12.72 -16.47 -63.46
C GLY A 431 12.26 -16.64 -62.02
N ALA A 432 13.20 -17.00 -61.16
CA ALA A 432 12.93 -17.22 -59.74
C ALA A 432 12.68 -15.89 -59.00
N LEU A 433 11.75 -15.94 -58.05
CA LEU A 433 11.48 -14.87 -57.09
C LEU A 433 11.55 -15.39 -55.66
N SER A 434 11.78 -14.46 -54.73
CA SER A 434 11.69 -14.71 -53.30
C SER A 434 11.13 -13.48 -52.59
N PHE A 435 10.46 -13.70 -51.48
CA PHE A 435 9.93 -12.63 -50.64
C PHE A 435 10.10 -12.99 -49.16
N ALA A 436 10.07 -11.96 -48.31
CA ALA A 436 10.11 -12.11 -46.86
C ALA A 436 9.31 -10.99 -46.20
N ASP A 437 8.70 -11.35 -45.09
CA ASP A 437 8.02 -10.44 -44.16
C ASP A 437 8.55 -10.69 -42.75
N VAL A 438 8.61 -9.65 -41.93
CA VAL A 438 9.09 -9.73 -40.54
C VAL A 438 7.94 -10.12 -39.61
N ASP A 439 6.70 -9.76 -39.97
CA ASP A 439 5.51 -10.01 -39.17
C ASP A 439 5.16 -11.49 -39.11
N ASN A 440 4.95 -12.01 -37.90
CA ASN A 440 4.79 -13.45 -37.69
C ASN A 440 3.40 -13.99 -38.02
N ILE A 441 2.42 -13.10 -38.18
CA ILE A 441 1.03 -13.43 -38.52
C ILE A 441 0.74 -13.27 -40.02
N ASP A 442 1.70 -12.73 -40.78
CA ASP A 442 1.47 -12.33 -42.15
C ASP A 442 1.58 -13.48 -43.14
N VAL A 443 0.67 -13.45 -44.11
CA VAL A 443 0.62 -14.34 -45.25
C VAL A 443 0.83 -13.51 -46.51
N VAL A 444 2.01 -13.64 -47.09
CA VAL A 444 2.39 -12.91 -48.30
C VAL A 444 1.94 -13.65 -49.55
N THR A 445 1.33 -12.92 -50.48
CA THR A 445 0.91 -13.39 -51.80
C THR A 445 1.57 -12.59 -52.90
N VAL A 446 1.98 -13.25 -53.99
CA VAL A 446 2.56 -12.58 -55.15
C VAL A 446 1.52 -12.40 -56.24
N SER A 447 1.47 -11.20 -56.83
CA SER A 447 0.57 -10.88 -57.93
C SER A 447 1.29 -10.11 -59.03
N HIS A 448 0.68 -10.10 -60.22
CA HIS A 448 1.21 -9.37 -61.36
C HIS A 448 0.13 -8.53 -62.04
N THR A 449 0.56 -7.51 -62.78
CA THR A 449 -0.31 -6.71 -63.65
C THR A 449 0.46 -6.28 -64.89
N SER A 450 -0.16 -6.39 -66.07
CA SER A 450 0.45 -5.89 -67.31
C SER A 450 0.61 -4.37 -67.27
N ASN A 451 1.75 -3.87 -67.76
CA ASN A 451 1.99 -2.43 -67.94
C ASN A 451 1.25 -1.82 -69.14
N GLY A 452 0.59 -2.65 -69.97
CA GLY A 452 -0.13 -2.17 -71.16
C GLY A 452 0.77 -1.52 -72.20
N ASN A 453 2.05 -1.90 -72.23
CA ASN A 453 3.09 -1.26 -73.05
C ASN A 453 3.66 -2.17 -74.14
N ILE A 454 2.84 -3.09 -74.67
CA ILE A 454 3.28 -3.93 -75.78
C ILE A 454 3.54 -3.13 -77.05
N ALA A 455 4.74 -3.31 -77.60
CA ALA A 455 5.18 -2.63 -78.79
C ALA A 455 5.98 -3.57 -79.69
N TRP A 456 5.73 -3.49 -80.99
CA TRP A 456 6.54 -4.14 -82.03
C TRP A 456 7.36 -3.08 -82.76
N SER A 457 8.65 -3.31 -82.96
CA SER A 457 9.54 -2.36 -83.64
C SER A 457 9.25 -2.20 -85.13
N GLY A 458 8.62 -3.19 -85.77
CA GLY A 458 8.27 -3.18 -87.20
C GLY A 458 6.96 -2.47 -87.52
N GLY A 459 6.13 -2.13 -86.53
CA GLY A 459 4.87 -1.41 -86.77
C GLY A 459 3.79 -1.66 -85.72
N THR A 460 2.54 -1.85 -86.18
CA THR A 460 1.39 -2.11 -85.30
C THR A 460 1.08 -3.60 -85.25
N LEU A 461 1.05 -4.16 -84.05
CA LEU A 461 0.72 -5.55 -83.83
C LEU A 461 -0.79 -5.81 -83.99
N ASN A 462 -1.16 -6.97 -84.54
CA ASN A 462 -2.55 -7.39 -84.55
C ASN A 462 -3.10 -7.47 -83.12
N ALA A 463 -4.28 -6.89 -82.86
CA ALA A 463 -4.85 -6.79 -81.51
C ALA A 463 -5.06 -8.17 -80.83
N GLY A 464 -5.42 -9.20 -81.60
CA GLY A 464 -5.57 -10.57 -81.12
C GLY A 464 -4.22 -11.18 -80.71
N VAL A 465 -3.18 -11.01 -81.54
CA VAL A 465 -1.82 -11.45 -81.22
C VAL A 465 -1.27 -10.71 -80.01
N ALA A 466 -1.47 -9.39 -79.94
CA ALA A 466 -1.06 -8.57 -78.80
C ALA A 466 -1.69 -9.06 -77.49
N SER A 467 -2.99 -9.35 -77.52
CA SER A 467 -3.72 -9.86 -76.35
C SER A 467 -3.25 -11.26 -75.96
N ALA A 468 -2.99 -12.14 -76.94
CA ALA A 468 -2.48 -13.49 -76.69
C ALA A 468 -1.05 -13.46 -76.09
N LEU A 469 -0.17 -12.58 -76.59
CA LEU A 469 1.17 -12.41 -76.05
C LEU A 469 1.12 -11.87 -74.62
N VAL A 470 0.27 -10.89 -74.32
CA VAL A 470 0.13 -10.35 -72.96
C VAL A 470 -0.45 -11.39 -71.99
N ALA A 471 -1.31 -12.29 -72.45
CA ALA A 471 -1.90 -13.35 -71.63
C ALA A 471 -0.92 -14.49 -71.28
N GLY A 472 0.25 -14.54 -71.92
CA GLY A 472 1.24 -15.60 -71.71
C GLY A 472 2.01 -15.55 -70.41
N PHE A 473 1.85 -14.49 -69.59
CA PHE A 473 2.59 -14.30 -68.35
C PHE A 473 1.79 -14.77 -67.13
N SER A 474 2.47 -15.46 -66.21
CA SER A 474 1.94 -15.84 -64.90
C SER A 474 3.00 -15.65 -63.81
N VAL A 475 2.55 -15.56 -62.56
CA VAL A 475 3.41 -15.55 -61.39
C VAL A 475 2.83 -16.46 -60.33
N ASP A 476 3.69 -17.14 -59.60
CA ASP A 476 3.34 -17.86 -58.38
C ASP A 476 4.26 -17.42 -57.21
N GLN A 477 4.31 -18.22 -56.14
CA GLN A 477 5.09 -17.89 -54.94
C GLN A 477 6.61 -18.12 -55.12
N ASN A 478 7.05 -18.67 -56.24
CA ASN A 478 8.43 -19.12 -56.47
C ASN A 478 9.03 -18.61 -57.78
N SER A 479 8.21 -18.35 -58.80
CA SER A 479 8.67 -17.85 -60.10
C SER A 479 7.66 -16.96 -60.80
N TRP A 480 8.18 -16.20 -61.77
CA TRP A 480 7.40 -15.78 -62.91
C TRP A 480 7.65 -16.73 -64.07
N ASP A 481 6.65 -16.93 -64.90
CA ASP A 481 6.69 -17.79 -66.08
C ASP A 481 6.03 -17.06 -67.25
N TYR A 482 6.65 -17.18 -68.42
CA TYR A 482 6.10 -16.70 -69.68
C TYR A 482 6.00 -17.86 -70.67
N SER A 483 4.86 -18.00 -71.36
CA SER A 483 4.75 -18.91 -72.49
C SER A 483 3.77 -18.42 -73.55
N THR A 484 4.12 -18.63 -74.82
CA THR A 484 3.25 -18.35 -75.96
C THR A 484 3.48 -19.35 -77.09
N ASN A 485 2.48 -19.50 -77.95
CA ASN A 485 2.51 -20.33 -79.16
C ASN A 485 1.97 -19.58 -80.39
N GLN A 486 2.00 -18.25 -80.35
CA GLN A 486 1.59 -17.45 -81.50
C GLN A 486 2.55 -17.67 -82.68
N ASN A 487 2.02 -17.68 -83.90
CA ASN A 487 2.88 -17.61 -85.07
C ASN A 487 3.42 -16.19 -85.19
N LEU A 488 4.73 -16.07 -85.05
CA LEU A 488 5.44 -14.80 -85.07
C LEU A 488 6.33 -14.61 -86.30
N ASP A 489 6.38 -15.56 -87.25
CA ASP A 489 7.21 -15.58 -88.48
C ASP A 489 7.17 -14.29 -89.34
N PHE A 490 6.28 -13.36 -89.03
CA PHE A 490 6.30 -12.04 -89.65
C PHE A 490 7.40 -11.12 -89.08
N LEU A 491 8.10 -11.46 -87.98
CA LEU A 491 9.13 -10.60 -87.41
C LEU A 491 10.44 -10.76 -88.19
N GLY A 492 10.82 -9.75 -88.97
CA GLY A 492 12.11 -9.78 -89.66
C GLY A 492 13.31 -9.75 -88.69
N ALA A 493 14.49 -10.17 -89.17
CA ALA A 493 15.68 -10.24 -88.35
C ALA A 493 16.02 -8.93 -87.62
N GLY A 494 16.07 -8.99 -86.29
CA GLY A 494 16.37 -7.85 -85.42
C GLY A 494 15.16 -6.97 -85.09
N GLU A 495 13.98 -7.23 -85.65
CA GLU A 495 12.74 -6.68 -85.11
C GLU A 495 12.42 -7.28 -83.74
N THR A 496 11.73 -6.55 -82.88
CA THR A 496 11.40 -6.99 -81.52
C THR A 496 9.97 -6.70 -81.15
N ILE A 497 9.35 -7.61 -80.40
CA ILE A 497 8.15 -7.33 -79.60
C ILE A 497 8.57 -7.22 -78.13
N THR A 498 8.29 -6.10 -77.49
CA THR A 498 8.62 -5.84 -76.08
C THR A 498 7.39 -5.43 -75.28
N PHE A 499 7.23 -5.98 -74.09
CA PHE A 499 6.18 -5.64 -73.12
C PHE A 499 6.64 -6.03 -71.71
N SER A 500 5.92 -5.56 -70.70
CA SER A 500 6.35 -5.77 -69.31
C SER A 500 5.20 -5.90 -68.33
N TYR A 501 5.53 -6.45 -67.16
CA TYR A 501 4.61 -6.70 -66.06
C TYR A 501 5.17 -6.12 -64.76
N LYS A 502 4.29 -5.53 -63.97
CA LYS A 502 4.56 -5.24 -62.55
C LYS A 502 4.35 -6.51 -61.77
N VAL A 503 5.27 -6.82 -60.88
CA VAL A 503 5.16 -7.90 -59.90
C VAL A 503 5.32 -7.31 -58.51
N VAL A 504 4.41 -7.67 -57.61
CA VAL A 504 4.40 -7.21 -56.21
C VAL A 504 4.10 -8.38 -55.28
N ALA A 505 4.77 -8.39 -54.13
CA ALA A 505 4.38 -9.23 -53.00
C ALA A 505 3.47 -8.39 -52.09
N THR A 506 2.39 -8.97 -51.58
CA THR A 506 1.40 -8.27 -50.75
C THR A 506 1.01 -9.16 -49.58
N ASP A 507 1.20 -8.66 -48.37
CA ASP A 507 0.73 -9.30 -47.15
C ASP A 507 -0.79 -9.09 -46.97
N ASN A 508 -1.34 -9.70 -45.93
CA ASN A 508 -2.77 -9.67 -45.64
C ASN A 508 -3.15 -8.74 -44.48
N SER A 509 -2.26 -7.84 -44.05
CA SER A 509 -2.50 -6.94 -42.93
C SER A 509 -3.61 -5.91 -43.19
N GLY A 510 -3.77 -5.53 -44.46
CA GLY A 510 -4.62 -4.41 -44.86
C GLY A 510 -4.04 -3.03 -44.54
N ALA A 511 -2.79 -2.96 -44.07
CA ALA A 511 -2.07 -1.71 -43.83
C ALA A 511 -1.72 -0.98 -45.14
N ALA A 512 -1.43 0.31 -45.05
CA ALA A 512 -1.09 1.12 -46.23
C ALA A 512 0.22 0.67 -46.91
N ASN A 513 1.11 0.03 -46.15
CA ASN A 513 2.38 -0.53 -46.60
C ASN A 513 2.33 -2.05 -46.83
N ALA A 514 1.13 -2.64 -46.97
CA ALA A 514 0.95 -4.08 -47.19
C ALA A 514 1.59 -4.62 -48.48
N ALA A 515 1.97 -3.74 -49.41
CA ALA A 515 2.56 -4.12 -50.69
C ALA A 515 4.05 -3.76 -50.75
N SER A 516 4.85 -4.71 -51.24
CA SER A 516 6.27 -4.53 -51.52
C SER A 516 6.52 -3.41 -52.54
N ALA A 517 7.78 -2.98 -52.66
CA ALA A 517 8.20 -2.24 -53.84
C ALA A 517 7.92 -3.06 -55.12
N THR A 518 7.49 -2.38 -56.19
CA THR A 518 7.18 -3.03 -57.46
C THR A 518 8.46 -3.42 -58.20
N GLN A 519 8.54 -4.68 -58.62
CA GLN A 519 9.53 -5.19 -59.56
C GLN A 519 8.93 -5.23 -60.96
N THR A 520 9.74 -5.00 -62.00
CA THR A 520 9.28 -5.06 -63.40
C THR A 520 9.95 -6.21 -64.13
N VAL A 521 9.16 -7.10 -64.73
CA VAL A 521 9.67 -8.15 -65.64
C VAL A 521 9.39 -7.73 -67.07
N THR A 522 10.40 -7.77 -67.93
CA THR A 522 10.31 -7.36 -69.34
C THR A 522 10.47 -8.57 -70.24
N ILE A 523 9.52 -8.79 -71.13
CA ILE A 523 9.59 -9.82 -72.17
C ILE A 523 10.01 -9.17 -73.48
N THR A 524 11.00 -9.76 -74.14
CA THR A 524 11.48 -9.36 -75.48
C THR A 524 11.55 -10.59 -76.38
N ILE A 525 10.79 -10.56 -77.47
CA ILE A 525 10.84 -11.57 -78.53
C ILE A 525 11.53 -10.94 -79.73
N THR A 526 12.61 -11.53 -80.20
CA THR A 526 13.41 -11.04 -81.34
C THR A 526 13.12 -11.85 -82.59
N GLY A 527 12.84 -11.17 -83.69
CA GLY A 527 12.65 -11.75 -85.01
C GLY A 527 13.93 -12.38 -85.56
N SER A 528 13.75 -13.44 -86.32
CA SER A 528 14.78 -14.13 -87.09
C SER A 528 14.58 -13.83 -88.57
N ASN A 529 15.49 -14.29 -89.44
CA ASN A 529 15.27 -14.15 -90.87
C ASN A 529 14.76 -15.48 -91.41
N ASP A 530 13.51 -15.55 -91.85
CA ASP A 530 13.00 -16.71 -92.56
C ASP A 530 13.52 -16.78 -94.00
N ALA A 531 13.62 -17.99 -94.53
CA ALA A 531 14.13 -18.18 -95.90
C ALA A 531 13.05 -17.82 -96.93
N PRO A 532 13.37 -17.01 -97.96
CA PRO A 532 12.40 -16.70 -99.01
C PRO A 532 12.06 -17.96 -99.81
N VAL A 533 10.79 -18.10 -100.18
CA VAL A 533 10.30 -19.16 -101.06
C VAL A 533 10.42 -18.72 -102.52
N LEU A 534 11.25 -19.42 -103.28
CA LEU A 534 11.41 -19.21 -104.72
C LEU A 534 10.20 -19.72 -105.51
N SER A 535 9.75 -18.91 -106.46
CA SER A 535 8.71 -19.22 -107.43
C SER A 535 9.00 -18.56 -108.78
N PHE A 536 8.12 -18.75 -109.76
CA PHE A 536 8.19 -18.09 -111.06
C PHE A 536 6.91 -17.33 -111.31
N ALA A 537 7.00 -16.18 -111.97
CA ALA A 537 5.81 -15.59 -112.56
C ALA A 537 5.19 -16.61 -113.54
N THR A 538 3.88 -16.80 -113.52
CA THR A 538 3.19 -17.85 -114.31
C THR A 538 3.66 -17.84 -115.77
N GLY A 539 4.19 -18.97 -116.26
CA GLY A 539 4.70 -19.13 -117.63
C GLY A 539 6.13 -18.61 -117.88
N ASN A 540 6.89 -18.28 -116.83
CA ASN A 540 8.27 -17.77 -116.94
C ASN A 540 9.33 -18.74 -116.37
N ASP A 541 8.96 -20.00 -116.17
CA ASP A 541 9.80 -21.10 -115.66
C ASP A 541 10.56 -21.84 -116.79
N ALA A 542 10.20 -21.58 -118.05
CA ALA A 542 10.87 -22.14 -119.22
C ALA A 542 10.89 -21.15 -120.39
N GLY A 543 11.87 -21.30 -121.28
CA GLY A 543 11.99 -20.52 -122.51
C GLY A 543 12.62 -21.34 -123.63
N ALA A 544 12.27 -21.03 -124.87
CA ALA A 544 12.84 -21.66 -126.05
C ALA A 544 13.68 -20.65 -126.83
N VAL A 545 14.91 -21.02 -127.12
CA VAL A 545 15.81 -20.30 -128.02
C VAL A 545 16.06 -21.17 -129.25
N LYS A 546 16.29 -20.52 -130.38
CA LYS A 546 16.59 -21.20 -131.64
C LYS A 546 17.72 -20.46 -132.32
N GLU A 547 18.74 -21.23 -132.72
CA GLU A 547 19.83 -20.74 -133.57
C GLU A 547 19.29 -19.94 -134.77
N ASP A 548 20.04 -18.93 -135.16
CA ASP A 548 19.76 -18.01 -136.27
C ASP A 548 18.45 -17.19 -136.21
N THR A 549 17.55 -17.42 -135.24
CA THR A 549 16.30 -16.65 -135.14
C THR A 549 16.09 -16.02 -133.77
N THR A 550 15.98 -16.82 -132.70
CA THR A 550 15.62 -16.34 -131.36
C THR A 550 16.75 -16.71 -130.41
N LEU A 551 17.80 -15.88 -130.40
CA LEU A 551 19.05 -16.17 -129.70
C LEU A 551 19.01 -15.86 -128.20
N SER A 552 17.97 -15.19 -127.71
CA SER A 552 17.79 -14.95 -126.29
C SER A 552 16.33 -15.07 -125.90
N ILE A 553 16.09 -15.51 -124.67
CA ILE A 553 14.78 -15.55 -124.04
C ILE A 553 14.94 -15.07 -122.60
N SER A 554 13.92 -14.38 -122.08
CA SER A 554 13.90 -13.94 -120.70
C SER A 554 12.67 -14.46 -119.98
N GLY A 555 12.80 -14.62 -118.67
CA GLY A 555 11.71 -14.88 -117.74
C GLY A 555 11.95 -14.12 -116.44
N GLN A 556 11.11 -14.41 -115.44
CA GLN A 556 11.04 -13.63 -114.22
C GLN A 556 10.90 -14.58 -113.03
N PHE A 557 11.88 -14.54 -112.13
CA PHE A 557 11.72 -15.15 -110.81
C PHE A 557 10.77 -14.32 -109.95
N SER A 558 10.07 -14.99 -109.04
CA SER A 558 9.27 -14.34 -108.01
C SER A 558 9.62 -14.98 -106.67
N SER A 559 9.62 -14.23 -105.59
CA SER A 559 9.78 -14.76 -104.25
C SER A 559 8.67 -14.28 -103.36
N THR A 560 8.33 -15.09 -102.38
CA THR A 560 7.53 -14.68 -101.23
C THR A 560 8.33 -14.94 -99.99
N ASP A 561 8.33 -13.98 -99.09
CA ASP A 561 8.98 -14.09 -97.79
C ASP A 561 7.94 -13.71 -96.74
N ILE A 562 7.99 -14.40 -95.61
CA ILE A 562 7.03 -14.21 -94.52
C ILE A 562 7.46 -13.06 -93.61
N ASP A 563 8.75 -12.72 -93.59
CA ASP A 563 9.32 -11.62 -92.81
C ASP A 563 8.71 -10.27 -93.23
N HIS A 564 8.41 -9.44 -92.23
CA HIS A 564 7.92 -8.09 -92.47
C HIS A 564 8.94 -7.26 -93.26
N ALA A 565 8.45 -6.57 -94.30
CA ALA A 565 9.24 -5.72 -95.19
C ALA A 565 10.44 -6.43 -95.85
N ALA A 566 10.37 -7.75 -96.00
CA ALA A 566 11.40 -8.54 -96.66
C ALA A 566 11.72 -8.04 -98.08
N THR A 567 13.00 -8.05 -98.40
CA THR A 567 13.50 -7.74 -99.75
C THR A 567 14.30 -8.93 -100.28
N ALA A 568 14.14 -9.24 -101.57
CA ALA A 568 14.87 -10.31 -102.21
C ALA A 568 16.02 -9.79 -103.08
N THR A 569 17.14 -10.51 -103.08
CA THR A 569 18.25 -10.30 -104.02
C THR A 569 18.51 -11.58 -104.80
N TRP A 570 18.79 -11.43 -106.09
CA TRP A 570 18.88 -12.56 -107.02
C TRP A 570 20.32 -12.85 -107.44
N SER A 571 20.69 -14.12 -107.48
CA SER A 571 21.98 -14.55 -108.00
C SER A 571 21.89 -15.96 -108.58
N ILE A 572 22.84 -16.30 -109.46
CA ILE A 572 22.95 -17.66 -110.00
C ILE A 572 23.86 -18.46 -109.08
N ALA A 573 23.34 -19.56 -108.54
CA ALA A 573 24.15 -20.54 -107.85
C ALA A 573 24.92 -21.40 -108.88
N GLY A 574 26.25 -21.35 -108.85
CA GLY A 574 27.12 -22.11 -109.76
C GLY A 574 27.57 -21.32 -111.00
N ALA A 575 27.99 -22.03 -112.05
CA ALA A 575 28.48 -21.40 -113.28
C ALA A 575 27.32 -20.82 -114.11
N ASN A 576 27.42 -19.55 -114.47
CA ASN A 576 26.44 -18.84 -115.29
C ASN A 576 26.65 -19.05 -116.80
N THR A 577 27.64 -19.85 -117.19
CA THR A 577 27.94 -20.25 -118.57
C THR A 577 27.96 -21.76 -118.68
N GLY A 578 27.24 -22.30 -119.67
CA GLY A 578 27.26 -23.71 -120.04
C GLY A 578 27.75 -23.91 -121.47
N SER A 579 27.80 -25.16 -121.93
CA SER A 579 28.32 -25.53 -123.26
C SER A 579 27.60 -24.86 -124.45
N TYR A 580 26.34 -24.44 -124.28
CA TYR A 580 25.48 -23.96 -125.36
C TYR A 580 25.06 -22.48 -125.22
N GLY A 581 25.48 -21.81 -124.14
CA GLY A 581 25.04 -20.45 -123.87
C GLY A 581 25.32 -20.00 -122.44
N SER A 582 24.80 -18.84 -122.08
CA SER A 582 24.95 -18.26 -120.74
C SER A 582 23.59 -17.80 -120.21
N ILE A 583 23.44 -17.85 -118.88
CA ILE A 583 22.30 -17.29 -118.18
C ILE A 583 22.78 -16.12 -117.33
N ALA A 584 22.04 -15.02 -117.34
CA ALA A 584 22.23 -13.90 -116.44
C ALA A 584 20.95 -13.68 -115.63
N VAL A 585 21.08 -13.15 -114.42
CA VAL A 585 19.94 -12.69 -113.61
C VAL A 585 20.23 -11.28 -113.12
N ASP A 586 19.24 -10.39 -113.23
CA ASP A 586 19.30 -9.07 -112.62
C ASP A 586 19.10 -9.21 -111.11
N SER A 587 20.10 -8.79 -110.33
CA SER A 587 20.13 -8.98 -108.89
C SER A 587 19.04 -8.24 -108.11
N SER A 588 18.43 -7.22 -108.72
CA SER A 588 17.42 -6.36 -108.10
C SER A 588 16.00 -6.68 -108.57
N THR A 589 15.84 -7.12 -109.82
CA THR A 589 14.51 -7.37 -110.40
C THR A 589 14.18 -8.85 -110.49
N GLY A 590 15.17 -9.76 -110.50
CA GLY A 590 14.96 -11.20 -110.66
C GLY A 590 14.65 -11.63 -112.09
N GLN A 591 14.76 -10.72 -113.06
CA GLN A 591 14.65 -11.07 -114.48
C GLN A 591 15.87 -11.91 -114.87
N TRP A 592 15.61 -13.12 -115.38
CA TRP A 592 16.66 -13.96 -115.93
C TRP A 592 16.63 -13.90 -117.45
N THR A 593 17.80 -13.97 -118.09
CA THR A 593 17.94 -14.02 -119.54
C THR A 593 18.90 -15.14 -119.90
N TYR A 594 18.43 -16.09 -120.71
CA TYR A 594 19.30 -17.08 -121.34
C TYR A 594 19.68 -16.60 -122.73
N THR A 595 20.98 -16.56 -123.03
CA THR A 595 21.53 -16.21 -124.34
C THR A 595 22.24 -17.41 -124.93
N LEU A 596 21.76 -17.87 -126.09
CA LEU A 596 22.34 -18.95 -126.87
C LEU A 596 23.66 -18.48 -127.50
N ALA A 597 24.72 -19.28 -127.38
CA ALA A 597 26.00 -19.01 -128.02
C ALA A 597 25.93 -19.37 -129.52
N ASN A 598 25.36 -18.47 -130.34
CA ASN A 598 25.20 -18.68 -131.78
C ASN A 598 26.58 -18.72 -132.45
N GLY A 599 27.06 -19.92 -132.81
CA GLY A 599 28.36 -20.13 -133.46
C GLY A 599 29.36 -21.03 -132.71
N SER A 600 29.01 -21.61 -131.56
CA SER A 600 29.81 -22.69 -130.92
C SER A 600 29.45 -24.08 -131.47
N ASP A 601 30.46 -24.94 -131.64
CA ASP A 601 30.30 -26.32 -132.14
C ASP A 601 29.26 -27.09 -131.29
N GLY A 602 28.13 -27.45 -131.92
CA GLY A 602 27.00 -28.12 -131.28
C GLY A 602 25.70 -27.30 -131.18
N VAL A 603 25.74 -25.98 -131.44
CA VAL A 603 24.55 -25.12 -131.55
C VAL A 603 24.19 -24.81 -133.00
N ALA A 604 25.20 -24.74 -133.89
CA ALA A 604 25.02 -24.50 -135.32
C ALA A 604 24.53 -25.77 -136.04
N SER A 605 23.47 -25.65 -136.83
CA SER A 605 23.06 -26.68 -137.78
C SER A 605 24.25 -26.99 -138.69
N ALA A 606 24.58 -28.28 -138.79
CA ALA A 606 25.47 -28.76 -139.82
C ALA A 606 24.85 -28.37 -141.17
N VAL A 607 25.40 -27.33 -141.80
CA VAL A 607 25.10 -27.00 -143.18
C VAL A 607 25.48 -28.23 -144.00
N GLN A 608 24.47 -28.96 -144.47
CA GLN A 608 24.63 -29.95 -145.53
C GLN A 608 25.25 -29.25 -146.75
N SER A 609 26.46 -29.66 -147.11
CA SER A 609 26.89 -29.71 -148.50
C SER A 609 26.90 -31.15 -148.96
#